data_AF-A0A4Z1KSP7-F1
#
_entry.id   AF-A0A4Z1KSP7-F1
#
_cell.length_a   1.000
_cell.length_b   1.000
_cell.length_c   1.000
_cell.angle_alpha   90.00
_cell.angle_beta   90.00
_cell.angle_gamma   90.00
#
_symmetry.space_group_name_H-M   'P 1'
#
loop_
_entity.id
_entity.type
_entity.pdbx_description
1 polymer ?
#
loop_
_entity_poly.entity_id
_entity_poly.type
_entity_poly.pdbx_seq_one_letter_code
_entity_poly.pdbx_strand_id
1 'polypeptide(L)'
;MALQPDGSFEWQAPFHPDVPLPWLDAEHDVGPAVLQVFKDGPPASSSNPRRIPLAYEFLSPKQACAAFSRGVGRPVKYKHNPTIEVRVKIPRGYKDQLVALEQMYALGRSDPRRQPPYFAEQKLEDQVPEEAMKLWEGYRGLEEYAREVFPLEEAANGLTWMVEDNYEDRTYTHNEVTNGETDDNASYGEEEDDDDGLTIGGGLGTSGEATPARKEETWLA
;
A
#
# COMPACT_ATOMS: atom_id res chain seq x y z
N MET A 1 3.67 1.47 9.89
CA MET A 1 3.38 2.17 11.18
C MET A 1 4.14 1.47 12.31
N ALA A 2 4.22 2.01 13.53
CA ALA A 2 4.77 1.28 14.69
C ALA A 2 3.65 0.87 15.66
N LEU A 3 3.32 -0.42 15.72
CA LEU A 3 2.35 -0.97 16.67
C LEU A 3 2.81 -0.78 18.12
N GLN A 4 1.87 -0.39 18.99
CA GLN A 4 2.10 -0.14 20.42
C GLN A 4 1.49 -1.27 21.28
N PRO A 5 1.94 -1.44 22.55
CA PRO A 5 1.40 -2.48 23.44
C PRO A 5 -0.09 -2.34 23.79
N ASP A 6 -0.70 -1.18 23.54
CA ASP A 6 -2.15 -0.94 23.70
C ASP A 6 -2.96 -1.23 22.41
N GLY A 7 -2.32 -1.79 21.37
CA GLY A 7 -2.96 -2.06 20.07
C GLY A 7 -3.21 -0.82 19.20
N SER A 8 -2.70 0.35 19.61
CA SER A 8 -2.66 1.56 18.78
C SER A 8 -1.40 1.61 17.90
N PHE A 9 -1.34 2.56 16.97
CA PHE A 9 -0.16 2.80 16.14
C PHE A 9 0.43 4.20 16.37
N GLU A 10 1.76 4.29 16.33
CA GLU A 10 2.51 5.54 16.34
C GLU A 10 3.29 5.70 15.02
N TRP A 11 3.31 6.92 14.47
CA TRP A 11 4.25 7.33 13.41
C TRP A 11 5.14 8.46 13.91
N GLN A 12 6.45 8.25 13.81
CA GLN A 12 7.48 9.26 14.06
C GLN A 12 8.19 9.66 12.77
N ALA A 13 8.31 10.97 12.53
CA ALA A 13 9.06 11.56 11.40
C ALA A 13 9.36 13.06 11.69
N PRO A 14 10.24 13.72 10.91
CA PRO A 14 10.61 15.12 11.13
C PRO A 14 9.69 16.15 10.44
N PHE A 15 8.68 15.71 9.69
CA PHE A 15 7.73 16.60 8.99
C PHE A 15 6.87 17.39 9.99
N HIS A 16 6.57 18.66 9.68
CA HIS A 16 5.68 19.46 10.54
C HIS A 16 4.27 18.83 10.59
N PRO A 17 3.68 18.59 11.78
CA PRO A 17 2.45 17.80 11.92
C PRO A 17 1.24 18.24 11.09
N ASP A 18 1.17 19.53 10.78
CA ASP A 18 0.05 20.21 10.10
C ASP A 18 0.39 20.70 8.68
N VAL A 19 1.59 20.44 8.15
CA VAL A 19 1.91 20.77 6.74
C VAL A 19 1.62 19.55 5.87
N PRO A 20 0.81 19.68 4.80
CA PRO A 20 0.56 18.60 3.85
C PRO A 20 1.82 18.02 3.20
N LEU A 21 1.72 16.75 2.84
CA LEU A 21 2.69 16.03 2.01
C LEU A 21 1.93 15.39 0.84
N PRO A 22 2.58 15.21 -0.33
CA PRO A 22 1.99 14.48 -1.46
C PRO A 22 2.07 12.97 -1.24
N TRP A 23 0.94 12.27 -1.42
CA TRP A 23 0.81 10.82 -1.29
C TRP A 23 0.38 10.17 -2.61
N LEU A 24 0.84 8.94 -2.84
CA LEU A 24 0.68 8.18 -4.08
C LEU A 24 0.65 6.68 -3.73
N ASP A 25 -0.32 5.92 -4.24
CA ASP A 25 -0.22 4.47 -4.25
C ASP A 25 0.63 4.04 -5.46
N ALA A 26 1.86 3.60 -5.18
CA ALA A 26 2.85 3.33 -6.20
C ALA A 26 2.57 2.06 -7.03
N GLU A 27 1.83 1.10 -6.45
CA GLU A 27 1.48 -0.15 -7.12
C GLU A 27 0.23 0.01 -7.98
N HIS A 28 -0.76 0.76 -7.46
CA HIS A 28 -2.06 0.93 -8.11
C HIS A 28 -2.07 2.03 -9.19
N ASP A 29 -1.58 3.24 -8.87
CA ASP A 29 -1.91 4.43 -9.65
C ASP A 29 -0.88 4.75 -10.76
N VAL A 30 0.39 4.37 -10.56
CA VAL A 30 1.50 4.75 -11.46
C VAL A 30 1.36 4.14 -12.85
N GLY A 31 0.97 2.87 -12.94
CA GLY A 31 0.77 2.17 -14.21
C GLY A 31 -0.29 2.86 -15.09
N PRO A 32 -1.54 3.01 -14.61
CA PRO A 32 -2.60 3.75 -15.31
C PRO A 32 -2.19 5.18 -15.70
N ALA A 33 -1.58 5.94 -14.79
CA ALA A 33 -1.19 7.32 -15.03
C ALA A 33 -0.12 7.46 -16.13
N VAL A 34 0.94 6.63 -16.09
CA VAL A 34 1.99 6.61 -17.12
C VAL A 34 1.44 6.14 -18.48
N LEU A 35 0.54 5.14 -18.48
CA LEU A 35 -0.17 4.74 -19.69
C LEU A 35 -1.03 5.86 -20.28
N GLN A 36 -1.62 6.73 -19.45
CA GLN A 36 -2.35 7.90 -19.96
C GLN A 36 -1.41 8.95 -20.56
N VAL A 37 -0.26 9.23 -19.95
CA VAL A 37 0.77 10.10 -20.54
C VAL A 37 1.23 9.60 -21.92
N PHE A 38 1.32 8.27 -22.13
CA PHE A 38 1.63 7.72 -23.46
C PHE A 38 0.46 7.82 -24.45
N LYS A 39 -0.80 7.73 -24.01
CA LYS A 39 -1.99 7.91 -24.88
C LYS A 39 -2.20 9.37 -25.30
N ASP A 40 -1.92 10.31 -24.39
CA ASP A 40 -1.93 11.77 -24.68
C ASP A 40 -0.88 12.13 -25.75
N GLY A 41 0.19 11.34 -25.83
CA GLY A 41 1.27 11.48 -26.81
C GLY A 41 2.37 12.47 -26.39
N PRO A 42 3.47 12.53 -27.16
CA PRO A 42 4.54 13.49 -26.89
C PRO A 42 4.04 14.92 -27.10
N PRO A 43 4.36 15.87 -26.19
CA PRO A 43 3.96 17.25 -26.37
C PRO A 43 4.70 17.87 -27.56
N ALA A 44 4.11 18.90 -28.19
CA ALA A 44 4.68 19.54 -29.38
C ALA A 44 6.13 20.02 -29.14
N SER A 45 7.02 19.88 -30.13
CA SER A 45 8.46 20.11 -29.96
C SER A 45 8.88 21.55 -29.64
N SER A 46 7.95 22.51 -29.73
CA SER A 46 8.10 23.91 -29.32
C SER A 46 7.63 24.19 -27.89
N SER A 47 7.08 23.20 -27.19
CA SER A 47 6.60 23.33 -25.80
C SER A 47 7.71 23.07 -24.78
N ASN A 48 7.57 23.67 -23.60
CA ASN A 48 8.45 23.37 -22.47
C ASN A 48 8.13 21.97 -21.90
N PRO A 49 9.12 21.21 -21.38
CA PRO A 49 8.87 19.94 -20.72
C PRO A 49 7.85 20.05 -19.59
N ARG A 50 6.69 19.38 -19.74
CA ARG A 50 5.68 19.27 -18.69
C ARG A 50 6.24 18.41 -17.56
N ARG A 51 6.16 18.91 -16.32
CA ARG A 51 6.30 18.11 -15.11
C ARG A 51 4.89 17.87 -14.57
N ILE A 52 4.64 16.68 -14.02
CA ILE A 52 3.35 16.29 -13.45
C ILE A 52 3.63 15.80 -12.03
N PRO A 53 3.05 16.39 -10.98
CA PRO A 53 3.15 15.88 -9.63
C PRO A 53 2.26 14.63 -9.52
N LEU A 54 2.84 13.43 -9.63
CA LEU A 54 2.11 12.18 -9.40
C LEU A 54 1.86 11.99 -7.91
N ALA A 55 0.76 12.55 -7.43
CA ALA A 55 0.22 12.38 -6.10
C ALA A 55 -1.30 12.63 -6.13
N TYR A 56 -2.06 11.80 -5.43
CA TYR A 56 -3.52 11.78 -5.47
C TYR A 56 -4.19 12.23 -4.16
N GLU A 57 -3.42 12.32 -3.08
CA GLU A 57 -3.85 12.99 -1.85
C GLU A 57 -2.77 13.96 -1.35
N PHE A 58 -3.19 15.07 -0.74
CA PHE A 58 -2.31 16.06 -0.12
C PHE A 58 -2.65 16.20 1.36
N LEU A 59 -2.05 15.33 2.19
CA LEU A 59 -2.42 15.14 3.60
C LEU A 59 -1.24 15.48 4.52
N SER A 60 -1.50 16.28 5.55
CA SER A 60 -0.52 16.49 6.63
C SER A 60 -0.33 15.22 7.45
N PRO A 61 0.79 15.06 8.18
CA PRO A 61 1.02 13.86 8.99
C PRO A 61 -0.12 13.52 9.97
N LYS A 62 -0.80 14.53 10.53
CA LYS A 62 -2.03 14.34 11.33
C LYS A 62 -3.21 13.81 10.50
N GLN A 63 -3.47 14.37 9.32
CA GLN A 63 -4.54 13.91 8.43
C GLN A 63 -4.27 12.50 7.90
N ALA A 64 -3.02 12.19 7.55
CA ALA A 64 -2.58 10.87 7.14
C ALA A 64 -2.81 9.83 8.25
N CYS A 65 -2.40 10.11 9.49
CA CYS A 65 -2.75 9.26 10.63
C CYS A 65 -4.28 9.13 10.83
N ALA A 66 -5.06 10.20 10.63
CA ALA A 66 -6.52 10.14 10.77
C ALA A 66 -7.19 9.27 9.68
N ALA A 67 -6.70 9.31 8.43
CA ALA A 67 -7.12 8.43 7.35
C ALA A 67 -6.75 6.96 7.65
N PHE A 68 -5.50 6.73 8.02
CA PHE A 68 -5.00 5.41 8.41
C PHE A 68 -5.81 4.82 9.59
N SER A 69 -6.16 5.64 10.58
CA SER A 69 -6.93 5.23 11.77
C SER A 69 -8.35 4.78 11.48
N ARG A 70 -8.98 5.35 10.44
CA ARG A 70 -10.27 4.83 9.94
C ARG A 70 -10.06 3.51 9.21
N GLY A 71 -9.04 3.41 8.36
CA GLY A 71 -8.74 2.21 7.59
C GLY A 71 -8.43 0.98 8.45
N VAL A 72 -7.53 1.08 9.43
CA VAL A 72 -7.15 -0.05 10.32
C VAL A 72 -8.09 -0.26 11.52
N GLY A 73 -9.15 0.54 11.67
CA GLY A 73 -10.09 0.45 12.81
C GLY A 73 -9.49 0.68 14.21
N ARG A 74 -8.24 1.14 14.29
CA ARG A 74 -7.44 1.29 15.53
C ARG A 74 -6.94 2.73 15.67
N PRO A 75 -6.67 3.25 16.88
CA PRO A 75 -6.13 4.60 17.06
C PRO A 75 -4.74 4.73 16.43
N VAL A 76 -4.52 5.76 15.60
CA VAL A 76 -3.20 6.08 15.02
C VAL A 76 -2.80 7.50 15.41
N LYS A 77 -1.55 7.70 15.86
CA LYS A 77 -1.05 8.99 16.35
C LYS A 77 0.23 9.41 15.62
N TYR A 78 0.26 10.65 15.14
CA TYR A 78 1.51 11.27 14.67
C TYR A 78 2.29 11.90 15.82
N LYS A 79 3.61 11.75 15.78
CA LYS A 79 4.56 12.29 16.76
C LYS A 79 5.78 12.83 16.03
N HIS A 80 5.81 14.15 15.81
CA HIS A 80 6.97 14.80 15.22
C HIS A 80 8.23 14.52 16.06
N ASN A 81 9.24 13.94 15.43
CA ASN A 81 10.56 13.68 15.97
C ASN A 81 11.61 14.29 15.02
N PRO A 82 12.40 15.29 15.43
CA PRO A 82 13.36 15.97 14.56
C PRO A 82 14.57 15.11 14.14
N THR A 83 14.66 13.86 14.60
CA THR A 83 15.71 12.91 14.27
C THR A 83 15.07 11.56 13.92
N ILE A 84 15.51 10.94 12.83
CA ILE A 84 14.96 9.70 12.29
C ILE A 84 15.62 8.52 12.99
N GLU A 85 14.82 7.72 13.71
CA GLU A 85 15.33 6.60 14.50
C GLU A 85 15.68 5.38 13.61
N VAL A 86 16.96 5.25 13.25
CA VAL A 86 17.47 4.15 12.42
C VAL A 86 17.63 2.87 13.27
N ARG A 87 16.56 2.07 13.37
CA ARG A 87 16.52 0.81 14.12
C ARG A 87 17.18 -0.40 13.43
N VAL A 88 17.49 -0.30 12.14
CA VAL A 88 18.02 -1.40 11.31
C VAL A 88 19.27 -0.97 10.55
N LYS A 89 20.08 -1.95 10.08
CA LYS A 89 21.22 -1.66 9.20
C LYS A 89 20.72 -1.15 7.85
N ILE A 90 21.20 0.02 7.42
CA ILE A 90 20.83 0.63 6.14
C ILE A 90 22.06 0.94 5.28
N PRO A 91 21.94 0.96 3.93
CA PRO A 91 23.01 1.41 3.05
C PRO A 91 23.40 2.87 3.31
N ARG A 92 24.68 3.21 3.06
CA ARG A 92 25.18 4.57 3.28
C ARG A 92 24.35 5.64 2.55
N GLY A 93 24.03 5.44 1.28
CA GLY A 93 23.26 6.41 0.50
C GLY A 93 21.89 6.71 1.11
N TYR A 94 21.22 5.70 1.69
CA TYR A 94 19.96 5.92 2.39
C TYR A 94 20.18 6.68 3.71
N LYS A 95 21.23 6.37 4.48
CA LYS A 95 21.59 7.15 5.68
C LYS A 95 21.86 8.62 5.35
N ASP A 96 22.64 8.88 4.30
CA ASP A 96 23.00 10.22 3.87
C ASP A 96 21.74 11.00 3.41
N GLN A 97 20.77 10.32 2.77
CA GLN A 97 19.43 10.86 2.45
C GLN A 97 18.58 11.18 3.69
N LEU A 98 18.55 10.30 4.71
CA LEU A 98 17.80 10.55 5.95
C LEU A 98 18.32 11.79 6.69
N VAL A 99 19.64 11.98 6.74
CA VAL A 99 20.26 13.18 7.33
C VAL A 99 19.92 14.45 6.53
N ALA A 100 19.82 14.37 5.21
CA ALA A 100 19.37 15.49 4.38
C ALA A 100 17.90 15.86 4.67
N LEU A 101 17.02 14.86 4.85
CA LEU A 101 15.62 15.09 5.22
C LEU A 101 15.49 15.77 6.60
N GLU A 102 16.25 15.32 7.62
CA GLU A 102 16.29 15.97 8.94
C GLU A 102 16.66 17.45 8.82
N GLN A 103 17.74 17.77 8.10
CA GLN A 103 18.22 19.15 7.92
C GLN A 103 17.23 20.02 7.15
N MET A 104 16.58 19.46 6.13
CA MET A 104 15.62 20.16 5.28
C MET A 104 14.32 20.50 6.05
N TYR A 105 13.74 19.53 6.76
CA TYR A 105 12.49 19.74 7.50
C TYR A 105 12.67 20.46 8.85
N ALA A 106 13.88 20.47 9.42
CA ALA A 106 14.20 21.29 10.59
C ALA A 106 13.92 22.80 10.40
N LEU A 107 13.91 23.29 9.15
CA LEU A 107 13.55 24.68 8.83
C LEU A 107 12.09 25.02 9.21
N GLY A 108 11.17 24.06 9.03
CA GLY A 108 9.74 24.19 9.32
C GLY A 108 9.32 23.81 10.73
N ARG A 109 10.23 23.28 11.55
CA ARG A 109 9.95 22.67 12.86
C ARG A 109 9.13 23.55 13.83
N SER A 110 9.28 24.87 13.77
CA SER A 110 8.56 25.82 14.64
C SER A 110 7.70 26.84 13.89
N ASP A 111 7.65 26.76 12.56
CA ASP A 111 6.78 27.59 11.71
C ASP A 111 6.45 26.78 10.45
N PRO A 112 5.20 26.31 10.26
CA PRO A 112 4.83 25.47 9.12
C PRO A 112 5.16 26.14 7.78
N ARG A 113 5.12 27.47 7.71
CA ARG A 113 5.40 28.25 6.48
C ARG A 113 6.89 28.26 6.09
N ARG A 114 7.75 27.64 6.91
CA ARG A 114 9.18 27.46 6.68
C ARG A 114 9.56 26.01 6.38
N GLN A 115 8.59 25.08 6.36
CA GLN A 115 8.79 23.77 5.75
C GLN A 115 8.95 24.00 4.23
N PRO A 116 10.03 23.53 3.59
CA PRO A 116 10.14 23.59 2.14
C PRO A 116 9.16 22.61 1.47
N PRO A 117 8.64 22.95 0.27
CA PRO A 117 7.83 22.03 -0.54
C PRO A 117 8.53 20.69 -0.79
N TYR A 118 7.79 19.59 -0.71
CA TYR A 118 8.28 18.25 -1.00
C TYR A 118 8.71 18.11 -2.47
N PHE A 119 7.95 18.72 -3.39
CA PHE A 119 8.31 18.82 -4.81
C PHE A 119 9.29 19.98 -5.14
N ALA A 120 9.88 20.62 -4.12
CA ALA A 120 10.80 21.77 -4.16
C ALA A 120 10.23 23.09 -4.76
N GLU A 121 9.31 23.02 -5.72
CA GLU A 121 8.59 24.16 -6.28
C GLU A 121 7.14 24.17 -5.77
N GLN A 122 6.72 25.23 -5.06
CA GLN A 122 5.36 25.38 -4.52
C GLN A 122 4.28 25.15 -5.60
N LYS A 123 4.53 25.62 -6.82
CA LYS A 123 3.65 25.44 -7.98
C LYS A 123 3.33 23.98 -8.31
N LEU A 124 4.17 23.01 -7.94
CA LEU A 124 3.92 21.59 -8.12
C LEU A 124 3.10 20.98 -6.98
N GLU A 125 3.07 21.62 -5.80
CA GLU A 125 2.14 21.27 -4.71
C GLU A 125 0.77 21.91 -4.91
N ASP A 126 0.72 23.14 -5.44
CA ASP A 126 -0.49 23.87 -5.86
C ASP A 126 -1.23 23.20 -7.05
N GLN A 127 -0.81 21.99 -7.43
CA GLN A 127 -1.32 21.15 -8.52
C GLN A 127 -1.73 19.74 -8.04
N VAL A 128 -1.63 19.47 -6.73
CA VAL A 128 -2.00 18.18 -6.11
C VAL A 128 -3.40 18.29 -5.50
N PRO A 129 -4.36 17.41 -5.87
CA PRO A 129 -4.22 16.25 -6.75
C PRO A 129 -4.64 16.48 -8.22
N GLU A 130 -5.01 17.70 -8.61
CA GLU A 130 -5.70 17.97 -9.89
C GLU A 130 -4.90 17.61 -11.14
N GLU A 131 -3.57 17.75 -11.18
CA GLU A 131 -2.78 17.34 -12.34
C GLU A 131 -2.63 15.82 -12.46
N ALA A 132 -2.70 15.08 -11.35
CA ALA A 132 -2.62 13.63 -11.32
C ALA A 132 -3.98 12.98 -11.67
N MET A 133 -5.08 13.50 -11.13
CA MET A 133 -6.44 13.00 -11.41
C MET A 133 -6.80 13.09 -12.90
N LYS A 134 -6.28 14.09 -13.64
CA LYS A 134 -6.44 14.21 -15.10
C LYS A 134 -5.84 13.05 -15.90
N LEU A 135 -4.94 12.27 -15.31
CA LEU A 135 -4.38 11.04 -15.91
C LEU A 135 -5.12 9.79 -15.46
N TRP A 136 -5.62 9.78 -14.22
CA TRP A 136 -6.22 8.62 -13.58
C TRP A 136 -7.16 9.06 -12.45
N GLU A 137 -8.47 8.96 -12.67
CA GLU A 137 -9.49 9.35 -11.67
C GLU A 137 -9.75 8.25 -10.63
N GLY A 138 -9.49 6.98 -10.97
CA GLY A 138 -9.73 5.81 -10.12
C GLY A 138 -8.59 5.51 -9.14
N TYR A 139 -8.02 6.54 -8.49
CA TYR A 139 -6.88 6.38 -7.60
C TYR A 139 -7.23 5.72 -6.25
N ARG A 140 -6.24 5.14 -5.57
CA ARG A 140 -6.43 4.57 -4.22
C ARG A 140 -5.96 5.52 -3.11
N GLY A 141 -6.89 5.95 -2.26
CA GLY A 141 -6.58 6.83 -1.11
C GLY A 141 -5.94 6.09 0.08
N LEU A 142 -5.25 6.82 0.95
CA LEU A 142 -4.50 6.26 2.09
C LEU A 142 -5.39 5.52 3.11
N GLU A 143 -6.67 5.91 3.24
CA GLU A 143 -7.65 5.19 4.05
C GLU A 143 -8.02 3.81 3.47
N GLU A 144 -8.07 3.70 2.14
CA GLU A 144 -8.36 2.45 1.44
C GLU A 144 -7.14 1.53 1.44
N TYR A 145 -5.95 2.05 1.13
CA TYR A 145 -4.69 1.33 1.32
C TYR A 145 -4.55 0.79 2.77
N ALA A 146 -4.84 1.62 3.78
CA ALA A 146 -4.77 1.22 5.19
C ALA A 146 -5.82 0.15 5.58
N ARG A 147 -6.93 0.06 4.85
CA ARG A 147 -8.04 -0.87 5.11
C ARG A 147 -7.89 -2.20 4.35
N GLU A 148 -7.40 -2.16 3.13
CA GLU A 148 -7.45 -3.29 2.19
C GLU A 148 -6.07 -3.88 1.87
N VAL A 149 -4.99 -3.09 1.94
CA VAL A 149 -3.63 -3.51 1.53
C VAL A 149 -2.69 -3.68 2.71
N PHE A 150 -2.58 -2.67 3.58
CA PHE A 150 -1.68 -2.69 4.73
C PHE A 150 -1.84 -3.91 5.65
N PRO A 151 -3.05 -4.43 5.95
CA PRO A 151 -3.20 -5.67 6.73
C PRO A 151 -2.60 -6.90 6.02
N LEU A 152 -2.66 -6.95 4.69
CA LEU A 152 -2.13 -8.06 3.89
C LEU A 152 -0.59 -7.99 3.80
N GLU A 153 -0.04 -6.78 3.61
CA GLU A 153 1.41 -6.55 3.62
C GLU A 153 2.02 -6.88 4.99
N GLU A 154 1.40 -6.43 6.09
CA GLU A 154 1.89 -6.71 7.44
C GLU A 154 1.79 -8.21 7.77
N ALA A 155 0.75 -8.90 7.30
CA ALA A 155 0.62 -10.36 7.43
C ALA A 155 1.67 -11.11 6.61
N ALA A 156 1.97 -10.67 5.38
CA ALA A 156 3.05 -11.22 4.56
C ALA A 156 4.44 -10.98 5.18
N ASN A 157 4.61 -9.88 5.94
CA ASN A 157 5.79 -9.61 6.77
C ASN A 157 5.80 -10.37 8.12
N GLY A 158 4.80 -11.25 8.38
CA GLY A 158 4.74 -12.13 9.55
C GLY A 158 4.17 -11.50 10.83
N LEU A 159 3.48 -10.36 10.72
CA LEU A 159 2.75 -9.74 11.83
C LEU A 159 1.32 -10.29 11.90
N THR A 160 0.70 -10.26 13.09
CA THR A 160 -0.60 -10.92 13.36
C THR A 160 -1.67 -9.98 13.92
N TRP A 161 -1.41 -8.67 14.01
CA TRP A 161 -2.30 -7.69 14.67
C TRP A 161 -3.68 -7.51 13.99
N MET A 162 -3.80 -7.93 12.74
CA MET A 162 -5.01 -7.91 11.93
C MET A 162 -5.91 -9.14 12.15
N VAL A 163 -5.42 -10.17 12.83
CA VAL A 163 -6.24 -11.32 13.24
C VAL A 163 -7.08 -10.91 14.44
N GLU A 164 -8.41 -11.11 14.36
CA GLU A 164 -9.28 -10.92 15.51
C GLU A 164 -9.06 -12.04 16.54
N ASP A 165 -8.95 -11.67 17.82
CA ASP A 165 -8.87 -12.59 18.96
C ASP A 165 -10.24 -13.24 19.26
N ASN A 166 -10.85 -13.87 18.25
CA ASN A 166 -12.05 -14.70 18.39
C ASN A 166 -11.71 -16.03 19.09
N TYR A 167 -11.39 -15.91 20.38
CA TYR A 167 -11.10 -17.00 21.31
C TYR A 167 -12.38 -17.68 21.83
N GLU A 168 -13.56 -17.08 21.65
CA GLU A 168 -14.83 -17.62 22.16
C GLU A 168 -15.63 -18.45 21.13
N ASP A 169 -15.36 -18.33 19.82
CA ASP A 169 -16.08 -19.05 18.75
C ASP A 169 -15.21 -20.09 18.03
N ARG A 170 -14.58 -20.99 18.81
CA ARG A 170 -13.85 -22.17 18.29
C ARG A 170 -14.42 -23.51 18.79
N THR A 171 -15.64 -23.52 19.30
CA THR A 171 -16.40 -24.76 19.55
C THR A 171 -16.97 -25.32 18.23
N TYR A 172 -16.08 -25.66 17.29
CA TYR A 172 -16.44 -26.45 16.12
C TYR A 172 -16.91 -27.84 16.56
N THR A 173 -18.21 -28.02 16.68
CA THR A 173 -18.83 -29.33 16.87
C THR A 173 -18.55 -30.19 15.65
N HIS A 174 -17.69 -31.21 15.81
CA HIS A 174 -17.37 -32.16 14.77
C HIS A 174 -18.60 -33.05 14.49
N ASN A 175 -19.45 -32.61 13.57
CA ASN A 175 -20.54 -33.44 13.06
C ASN A 175 -19.93 -34.57 12.20
N GLU A 176 -19.73 -35.74 12.81
CA GLU A 176 -19.38 -36.96 12.10
C GLU A 176 -20.46 -37.26 11.04
N VAL A 177 -20.08 -37.25 9.77
CA VAL A 177 -20.96 -37.68 8.68
C VAL A 177 -20.97 -39.21 8.64
N THR A 178 -21.93 -39.81 9.35
CA THR A 178 -22.12 -41.26 9.34
C THR A 178 -22.59 -41.73 7.96
N ASN A 179 -21.79 -42.58 7.30
CA ASN A 179 -22.19 -43.27 6.08
C ASN A 179 -23.46 -44.11 6.30
N GLY A 180 -24.32 -44.15 5.27
CA GLY A 180 -25.49 -45.01 5.21
C GLY A 180 -25.77 -45.47 3.77
N GLU A 181 -25.65 -46.78 3.54
CA GLU A 181 -26.20 -47.53 2.40
C GLU A 181 -27.75 -47.64 2.59
N THR A 182 -28.64 -47.81 1.60
CA THR A 182 -28.61 -47.91 0.12
C THR A 182 -30.04 -47.46 -0.39
N ASP A 183 -30.56 -47.62 -1.62
CA ASP A 183 -30.23 -48.38 -2.85
C ASP A 183 -30.92 -47.75 -4.11
N ASP A 184 -30.99 -48.52 -5.21
CA ASP A 184 -32.02 -48.49 -6.28
C ASP A 184 -32.04 -47.35 -7.33
N ASN A 185 -31.16 -47.52 -8.33
CA ASN A 185 -31.54 -47.82 -9.73
C ASN A 185 -32.51 -46.89 -10.51
N ALA A 186 -31.92 -46.11 -11.44
CA ALA A 186 -32.49 -45.92 -12.79
C ALA A 186 -31.36 -45.66 -13.82
N SER A 187 -31.43 -46.32 -14.99
CA SER A 187 -30.51 -46.11 -16.12
C SER A 187 -31.19 -45.25 -17.20
N TYR A 188 -30.42 -44.41 -17.91
CA TYR A 188 -30.46 -44.21 -19.38
C TYR A 188 -29.55 -43.02 -19.81
N GLY A 189 -28.88 -43.16 -20.96
CA GLY A 189 -28.31 -42.04 -21.72
C GLY A 189 -26.78 -41.88 -21.65
N GLU A 190 -26.10 -42.32 -22.72
CA GLU A 190 -24.78 -41.77 -23.11
C GLU A 190 -25.03 -40.62 -24.08
N GLU A 191 -24.55 -39.41 -23.78
CA GLU A 191 -24.22 -38.40 -24.80
C GLU A 191 -22.89 -37.76 -24.38
N GLU A 192 -21.88 -37.87 -25.25
CA GLU A 192 -20.59 -37.18 -25.12
C GLU A 192 -20.74 -35.80 -25.77
N ASP A 193 -20.36 -34.73 -25.07
CA ASP A 193 -20.17 -33.39 -25.66
C ASP A 193 -19.02 -32.70 -24.89
N ASP A 194 -17.93 -32.40 -25.60
CA ASP A 194 -16.72 -31.78 -25.04
C ASP A 194 -16.88 -30.24 -24.93
N ASP A 195 -16.72 -29.67 -23.73
CA ASP A 195 -16.38 -28.25 -23.56
C ASP A 195 -15.44 -28.03 -22.36
N ASP A 196 -14.49 -27.10 -22.50
CA ASP A 196 -13.26 -27.05 -21.70
C ASP A 196 -13.45 -26.41 -20.31
N GLY A 197 -13.60 -27.27 -19.28
CA GLY A 197 -13.70 -26.89 -17.87
C GLY A 197 -12.41 -26.32 -17.25
N LEU A 198 -12.00 -25.12 -17.68
CA LEU A 198 -10.72 -24.49 -17.33
C LEU A 198 -10.67 -23.94 -15.88
N THR A 199 -10.54 -24.85 -14.92
CA THR A 199 -10.40 -24.55 -13.50
C THR A 199 -8.95 -24.16 -13.13
N ILE A 200 -8.68 -22.85 -12.98
CA ILE A 200 -7.41 -22.38 -12.41
C ILE A 200 -7.47 -22.56 -10.88
N GLY A 201 -7.15 -23.77 -10.43
CA GLY A 201 -7.15 -24.16 -9.03
C GLY A 201 -5.97 -23.59 -8.24
N GLY A 202 -6.25 -22.84 -7.18
CA GLY A 202 -5.25 -22.46 -6.17
C GLY A 202 -4.89 -23.65 -5.28
N GLY A 203 -3.82 -24.38 -5.62
CA GLY A 203 -3.33 -25.50 -4.82
C GLY A 203 -2.56 -25.03 -3.58
N LEU A 204 -3.00 -25.45 -2.38
CA LEU A 204 -2.22 -25.24 -1.15
C LEU A 204 -0.96 -26.13 -1.16
N GLY A 205 0.20 -25.52 -1.38
CA GLY A 205 1.51 -26.17 -1.24
C GLY A 205 1.87 -26.42 0.23
N THR A 206 2.43 -27.60 0.52
CA THR A 206 2.83 -28.00 1.87
C THR A 206 4.05 -27.23 2.38
N SER A 207 4.14 -27.06 3.71
CA SER A 207 5.30 -26.45 4.37
C SER A 207 6.62 -27.17 4.06
N GLY A 208 7.58 -26.48 3.43
CA GLY A 208 8.95 -26.99 3.31
C GLY A 208 9.83 -26.34 2.24
N GLU A 209 9.25 -25.80 1.16
CA GLU A 209 10.04 -25.24 0.05
C GLU A 209 10.24 -23.73 0.12
N ALA A 210 11.39 -23.27 -0.35
CA ALA A 210 11.82 -21.88 -0.22
C ALA A 210 11.10 -20.96 -1.21
N THR A 211 10.74 -19.75 -0.74
CA THR A 211 10.21 -18.66 -1.57
C THR A 211 11.07 -18.49 -2.84
N PRO A 212 10.48 -18.50 -4.06
CA PRO A 212 11.25 -18.32 -5.29
C PRO A 212 11.96 -16.96 -5.30
N ALA A 213 13.27 -16.98 -5.03
CA ALA A 213 14.07 -15.77 -5.03
C ALA A 213 14.01 -15.12 -6.43
N ARG A 214 13.71 -13.81 -6.46
CA ARG A 214 13.51 -13.01 -7.67
C ARG A 214 14.80 -13.02 -8.52
N LYS A 215 14.90 -13.95 -9.47
CA LYS A 215 16.07 -14.12 -10.32
C LYS A 215 16.29 -12.86 -11.17
N GLU A 216 17.54 -12.44 -11.24
CA GLU A 216 17.95 -11.15 -11.77
C GLU A 216 17.76 -11.04 -13.29
N GLU A 217 17.53 -9.83 -13.78
CA GLU A 217 17.08 -9.56 -15.15
C GLU A 217 18.25 -9.65 -16.16
N THR A 218 18.50 -10.84 -16.71
CA THR A 218 19.58 -11.09 -17.70
C THR A 218 19.28 -10.56 -19.11
N TRP A 219 18.43 -9.53 -19.25
CA TRP A 219 18.03 -8.94 -20.54
C TRP A 219 18.67 -7.57 -20.81
N LEU A 220 19.67 -7.18 -20.02
CA LEU A 220 20.50 -5.98 -20.21
C LEU A 220 21.99 -6.38 -20.39
N ALA A 221 22.29 -7.06 -21.50
CA ALA A 221 23.62 -7.49 -21.93
C ALA A 221 23.81 -7.28 -23.44
#